data_AF-A0A0A1CZE9-F1
#
_entry.id   AF-A0A0A1CZE9-F1
#
_cell.length_a   1.000
_cell.length_b   1.000
_cell.length_c   1.000
_cell.angle_alpha   90.00
_cell.angle_beta   90.00
_cell.angle_gamma   90.00
#
_symmetry.space_group_name_H-M   'P 1'
#
loop_
_entity.id
_entity.type
_entity.pdbx_description
1 polymer ?
#
loop_
_entity_poly.entity_id
_entity_poly.type
_entity_poly.pdbx_seq_one_letter_code
_entity_poly.pdbx_strand_id
1 'polypeptide(L)'
;MEIRRSNPQICYRGRIFKVPTYLVGTYRLVATATGFTLFSSHGGKESIYFPLPVRVASSKRLVPLWQVYGTRIRGPNPAWVQKRIEYEKDH
;
A
#
# COMPACT_ATOMS: atom_id res chain seq x y z
N MET A 1 -4.53 -11.50 -6.33
CA MET A 1 -3.99 -11.23 -4.98
C MET A 1 -5.15 -11.03 -4.02
N GLU A 2 -5.08 -11.58 -2.81
CA GLU A 2 -6.15 -11.47 -1.81
C GLU A 2 -5.63 -10.76 -0.57
N ILE A 3 -6.38 -9.78 -0.07
CA ILE A 3 -6.12 -9.08 1.19
C ILE A 3 -7.18 -9.56 2.18
N ARG A 4 -6.74 -10.25 3.23
CA ARG A 4 -7.64 -10.89 4.21
C ARG A 4 -7.81 -10.03 5.45
N ARG A 5 -8.97 -10.09 6.09
CA ARG A 5 -9.26 -9.34 7.34
C ARG A 5 -8.32 -9.75 8.47
N SER A 6 -8.02 -11.04 8.60
CA SER A 6 -7.10 -11.57 9.62
C SER A 6 -5.66 -11.12 9.41
N ASN A 7 -5.30 -10.73 8.17
CA ASN A 7 -3.96 -10.30 7.83
C ASN A 7 -3.98 -9.28 6.67
N PRO A 8 -4.35 -8.01 6.95
CA PRO A 8 -4.53 -6.98 5.93
C PRO A 8 -3.15 -6.47 5.48
N GLN A 9 -2.53 -7.21 4.57
CA GLN A 9 -1.19 -6.90 4.07
C GLN A 9 -1.03 -7.30 2.60
N ILE A 10 -0.03 -6.70 1.97
CA ILE A 10 0.42 -7.04 0.63
C ILE A 10 1.91 -7.41 0.65
N CYS A 11 2.30 -8.45 -0.07
CA CYS A 11 3.68 -8.89 -0.19
C CYS A 11 4.20 -8.57 -1.59
N TYR A 12 5.33 -7.86 -1.67
CA TYR A 12 6.03 -7.61 -2.92
C TYR A 12 7.53 -7.76 -2.73
N ARG A 13 8.17 -8.60 -3.55
CA ARG A 13 9.62 -8.90 -3.50
C ARG A 13 10.15 -9.16 -2.07
N GLY A 14 9.41 -9.96 -1.29
CA GLY A 14 9.79 -10.35 0.08
C GLY A 14 9.50 -9.30 1.18
N ARG A 15 9.14 -8.06 0.81
CA ARG A 15 8.67 -7.02 1.73
C ARG A 15 7.17 -7.11 1.94
N ILE A 16 6.75 -6.82 3.16
CA ILE A 16 5.35 -6.89 3.58
C ILE A 16 4.88 -5.47 3.91
N PHE A 17 3.81 -5.04 3.26
CA PHE A 17 3.19 -3.74 3.49
C PHE A 17 1.84 -3.94 4.18
N LYS A 18 1.70 -3.43 5.41
CA LYS A 18 0.41 -3.41 6.12
C LYS A 18 -0.51 -2.38 5.47
N VAL A 19 -1.74 -2.80 5.17
CA VAL A 19 -2.76 -1.95 4.55
C VAL A 19 -3.96 -1.78 5.48
N PRO A 20 -4.77 -0.71 5.31
CA PRO A 20 -6.02 -0.58 6.04
C PRO A 20 -6.99 -1.75 5.82
N THR A 21 -7.76 -2.11 6.86
CA THR A 21 -8.71 -3.24 6.84
C THR A 21 -9.90 -3.05 5.89
N TYR A 22 -10.23 -1.84 5.48
CA TYR A 22 -11.28 -1.60 4.49
C TYR A 22 -10.83 -1.95 3.06
N LEU A 23 -9.55 -2.24 2.85
CA LEU A 23 -9.00 -2.76 1.60
C LEU A 23 -8.99 -4.30 1.57
N VAL A 24 -9.78 -4.95 2.42
CA VAL A 24 -10.01 -6.40 2.37
C VAL A 24 -10.78 -6.74 1.10
N GLY A 25 -10.27 -7.72 0.35
CA GLY A 25 -10.88 -8.15 -0.91
C GLY A 25 -9.89 -8.75 -1.89
N THR A 26 -10.37 -8.96 -3.11
CA THR A 26 -9.60 -9.58 -4.20
C THR A 26 -9.16 -8.53 -5.22
N TYR A 27 -7.88 -8.51 -5.52
CA TYR A 27 -7.23 -7.52 -6.39
C TYR A 27 -6.44 -8.19 -7.51
N ARG A 28 -6.39 -7.51 -8.66
CA ARG A 28 -5.43 -7.78 -9.73
C ARG A 28 -4.22 -6.89 -9.54
N LEU A 29 -3.04 -7.47 -9.71
CA LEU A 29 -1.76 -6.82 -9.49
C LEU A 29 -1.12 -6.50 -10.83
N VAL A 30 -0.67 -5.26 -10.98
CA VAL A 30 0.12 -4.81 -12.12
C VAL A 30 1.41 -4.23 -11.55
N ALA A 31 2.54 -4.86 -11.89
CA ALA A 31 3.86 -4.36 -11.56
C ALA A 31 4.55 -3.89 -12.84
N THR A 32 4.98 -2.65 -12.87
CA THR A 32 5.76 -2.06 -13.96
C THR A 32 7.19 -1.79 -13.48
N ALA A 33 8.04 -1.26 -14.36
CA ALA A 33 9.36 -0.80 -13.96
C ALA A 33 9.33 0.31 -12.89
N THR A 34 8.25 1.09 -12.84
CA THR A 34 8.15 2.32 -12.04
C THR A 34 7.18 2.22 -10.88
N GLY A 35 6.34 1.19 -10.79
CA GLY A 35 5.30 1.14 -9.79
C GLY A 35 4.66 -0.22 -9.59
N PHE A 36 3.98 -0.32 -8.46
CA PHE A 36 3.15 -1.44 -8.09
C PHE A 36 1.73 -0.93 -7.88
N THR A 37 0.77 -1.46 -8.64
CA THR A 37 -0.63 -1.04 -8.59
C THR A 37 -1.54 -2.24 -8.35
N LEU A 38 -2.48 -2.10 -7.43
CA LEU A 38 -3.58 -3.04 -7.23
C LEU A 38 -4.87 -2.44 -7.74
N PHE A 39 -5.53 -3.20 -8.61
CA PHE A 39 -6.86 -2.90 -9.13
C PHE A 39 -7.87 -3.81 -8.46
N SER A 40 -8.99 -3.26 -8.01
CA SER A 40 -10.11 -4.06 -7.51
C SER A 40 -10.56 -5.03 -8.60
N SER A 41 -10.66 -6.32 -8.26
CA SER A 41 -11.21 -7.30 -9.21
C SER A 41 -12.68 -7.02 -9.53
N HIS A 42 -13.36 -6.30 -8.64
CA HIS A 42 -14.71 -5.78 -8.84
C HIS A 42 -14.62 -4.35 -9.37
N GLY A 43 -14.88 -4.19 -10.67
CA GLY A 43 -14.95 -2.89 -11.34
C GLY A 43 -13.62 -2.31 -11.85
N GLY A 44 -12.49 -3.00 -11.67
CA GLY A 44 -11.20 -2.63 -12.30
C GLY A 44 -10.58 -1.32 -11.81
N LYS A 45 -11.10 -0.72 -10.73
CA LYS A 45 -10.64 0.57 -10.23
C LYS A 45 -9.34 0.43 -9.45
N GLU A 46 -8.39 1.34 -9.69
CA GLU A 46 -7.17 1.44 -8.89
C GLU A 46 -7.51 1.59 -7.41
N SER A 47 -6.84 0.82 -6.56
CA SER A 47 -7.11 0.73 -5.13
C SER A 47 -5.89 1.04 -4.28
N ILE A 48 -4.71 0.57 -4.69
CA ILE A 48 -3.43 0.86 -4.04
C ILE A 48 -2.39 1.12 -5.12
N TYR A 49 -1.55 2.11 -4.91
CA TYR A 49 -0.35 2.38 -5.70
C TYR A 49 0.82 2.66 -4.76
N PHE A 50 2.01 2.13 -5.08
CA PHE A 50 3.26 2.65 -4.55
C PHE A 50 4.37 2.61 -5.61
N PRO A 51 5.26 3.62 -5.64
CA PRO A 51 6.33 3.71 -6.64
C PRO A 51 7.45 2.69 -6.38
N LEU A 52 8.16 2.35 -7.47
CA LEU A 52 9.38 1.54 -7.46
C LEU A 52 10.58 2.40 -7.91
N PRO A 53 11.77 2.23 -7.31
CA PRO A 53 12.04 1.39 -6.14
C PRO A 53 11.33 1.91 -4.89
N VAL A 54 10.98 0.99 -3.98
CA VAL A 54 10.30 1.34 -2.72
C VAL A 54 11.24 2.18 -1.85
N ARG A 55 10.81 3.40 -1.53
CA ARG A 55 11.53 4.31 -0.62
C ARG A 55 10.79 4.39 0.70
N VAL A 56 11.47 3.96 1.77
CA VAL A 56 11.03 3.98 3.17
C VAL A 56 12.26 4.23 4.05
N ALA A 57 12.11 4.95 5.15
CA ALA A 57 13.16 5.14 6.14
C ALA A 57 13.40 3.88 6.97
N SER A 58 12.37 3.02 7.10
CA SER A 58 12.48 1.77 7.84
C SER A 58 13.21 0.67 7.04
N SER A 59 14.19 0.02 7.67
CA SER A 59 14.82 -1.21 7.17
C SER A 59 14.01 -2.49 7.50
N LYS A 60 12.89 -2.37 8.22
CA LYS A 60 12.09 -3.52 8.65
C LYS A 60 11.45 -4.22 7.45
N ARG A 61 11.28 -5.55 7.57
CA ARG A 61 10.58 -6.36 6.56
C ARG A 61 9.09 -6.02 6.44
N LEU A 62 8.47 -5.72 7.59
CA LEU A 62 7.07 -5.34 7.73
C LEU A 62 6.99 -3.84 7.93
N VAL A 63 6.38 -3.13 6.98
CA VAL A 63 6.22 -1.68 7.02
C VAL A 63 4.76 -1.30 6.80
N PRO A 64 4.22 -0.29 7.49
CA PRO A 64 2.94 0.29 7.12
C PRO A 64 3.02 0.94 5.74
N LEU A 65 1.98 0.76 4.93
CA LEU A 65 1.93 1.28 3.56
C LEU A 65 2.07 2.82 3.50
N TRP A 66 1.58 3.56 4.50
CA TRP A 66 1.73 5.02 4.58
C TRP A 66 3.18 5.51 4.75
N GLN A 67 4.11 4.63 5.12
CA GLN A 67 5.54 4.97 5.20
C GLN A 67 6.24 4.90 3.84
N VAL A 68 5.60 4.31 2.84
CA VAL A 68 6.19 4.21 1.49
C VAL A 68 5.96 5.52 0.77
N TYR A 69 7.04 6.21 0.43
CA TYR A 69 7.00 7.52 -0.22
C TYR A 69 6.18 7.48 -1.53
N GLY A 70 5.34 8.48 -1.75
CA GLY A 70 4.52 8.60 -2.97
C GLY A 70 3.37 7.60 -3.09
N THR A 71 3.10 6.82 -2.05
CA THR A 71 1.99 5.87 -1.98
C THR A 71 0.63 6.55 -2.06
N ARG A 72 -0.32 5.88 -2.71
CA ARG A 72 -1.71 6.30 -2.79
C ARG A 72 -2.62 5.12 -2.52
N ILE A 73 -3.75 5.38 -1.86
CA ILE A 73 -4.84 4.41 -1.71
C ILE A 73 -6.14 5.09 -2.10
N ARG A 74 -7.08 4.33 -2.66
CA ARG A 74 -8.40 4.84 -3.01
C ARG A 74 -9.26 4.97 -1.75
N GLY A 75 -9.90 6.13 -1.60
CA GLY A 75 -10.72 6.44 -0.42
C GLY A 75 -9.93 6.35 0.89
N PRO A 76 -8.82 7.09 1.06
CA PRO A 76 -8.05 7.05 2.29
C PRO A 76 -8.89 7.56 3.45
N ASN A 77 -8.90 6.85 4.58
CA ASN A 77 -9.51 7.41 5.78
C ASN A 77 -8.62 8.54 6.36
N PRO A 78 -9.18 9.47 7.15
CA PRO A 78 -8.43 10.61 7.67
C PRO A 78 -7.21 10.20 8.50
N ALA A 79 -7.32 9.13 9.28
CA ALA A 79 -6.22 8.62 10.10
C ALA A 79 -5.02 8.13 9.28
N TRP A 80 -5.24 7.53 8.11
CA TRP A 80 -4.17 7.13 7.20
C TRP A 80 -3.49 8.36 6.59
N VAL A 81 -4.28 9.35 6.15
CA VAL A 81 -3.75 10.60 5.57
C VAL A 81 -2.88 11.33 6.60
N GLN A 82 -3.37 11.46 7.83
CA GLN A 82 -2.64 12.11 8.91
C GLN A 82 -1.27 11.43 9.17
N LYS A 83 -1.25 10.10 9.30
CA LYS A 83 0.00 9.34 9.50
C LYS A 83 0.98 9.51 8.36
N ARG A 84 0.49 9.58 7.12
CA ARG A 84 1.34 9.82 5.95
C ARG A 84 1.97 11.22 6.01
N ILE A 85 1.19 12.24 6.33
CA ILE A 85 1.68 13.63 6.46
C ILE A 85 2.74 13.75 7.56
N GLU A 86 2.49 13.15 8.72
CA GLU A 86 3.45 13.13 9.83
C GLU A 86 4.77 12.47 9.38
N TYR A 87 4.68 11.32 8.73
CA TYR A 87 5.84 10.61 8.24
C TYR A 87 6.67 11.39 7.21
N GLU A 88 6.00 12.06 6.26
CA GLU A 88 6.64 12.90 5.23
C GLU A 88 7.24 14.20 5.80
N LYS A 89 6.86 14.61 7.03
CA LYS A 89 7.50 15.73 7.72
C LYS A 89 8.77 15.30 8.46
N ASP A 90 8.76 14.09 8.99
CA ASP A 90 9.86 13.56 9.81
C ASP A 90 11.01 12.96 8.98
N HIS A 91 10.79 12.66 7.69
CA HIS A 91 11.71 11.93 6.80
C HIS A 91 11.69 12.47 5.37
#